data_AF-C7RUI9-F1
#
_entry.id   AF-C7RUI9-F1
#
_cell.length_a   1.000
_cell.length_b   1.000
_cell.length_c   1.000
_cell.angle_alpha   90.00
_cell.angle_beta   90.00
_cell.angle_gamma   90.00
#
_symmetry.space_group_name_H-M   'P 1'
#
loop_
_entity.id
_entity.type
_entity.pdbx_description
1 polymer ?
#
loop_
_entity_poly.entity_id
_entity_poly.type
_entity_poly.pdbx_seq_one_letter_code
_entity_poly.pdbx_strand_id
1 'polypeptide(L)'
;MSEFLCRLAVITATCGVLSGQIHAVEDVTSREFKVMLDPARFSPQGPGSCAQAISCVEQYWAELAAAIQAPPISRTTIGALNRLPTERTVKFYDTPKTCKLQANGLIFRERIEGDSRNVTLKFRSPDRHLASYQEMIDDKTAKSEKGIDVKFEEDIAGGYVVKYSKSGKRRIGSDKNLNSMKDVFDLYPKLNATGLDSSDALRVVGDLIIREKVFEGAAVDLGDAMGDFSLTLWYGSADTSTPKAAEVSFKYKRPKDGYSLALVGNSMKTFAAMEGMNGWVVAPTAVNTKSKTKTEWAFSFDPAFCSNQRFIQD
;
A
#
# COMPACT_ATOMS: atom_id res chain seq x y z
N MET A 1 -88.64 10.05 -19.52
CA MET A 1 -88.46 10.85 -18.29
C MET A 1 -87.07 10.55 -17.75
N SER A 2 -86.30 11.62 -17.58
CA SER A 2 -84.89 11.81 -17.20
C SER A 2 -84.03 10.62 -16.72
N GLU A 3 -82.87 10.47 -17.38
CA GLU A 3 -81.68 9.75 -16.93
C GLU A 3 -81.04 10.42 -15.70
N PHE A 4 -80.39 9.61 -14.85
CA PHE A 4 -79.58 10.04 -13.70
C PHE A 4 -78.12 9.65 -13.95
N LEU A 5 -77.22 10.63 -13.99
CA LEU A 5 -75.77 10.47 -14.08
C LEU A 5 -75.17 10.05 -12.73
N CYS A 6 -74.42 8.94 -12.73
CA CYS A 6 -73.53 8.56 -11.63
C CYS A 6 -72.08 8.89 -12.02
N ARG A 7 -71.42 9.78 -11.27
CA ARG A 7 -70.00 10.13 -11.47
C ARG A 7 -69.13 9.22 -10.59
N LEU A 8 -68.26 8.44 -11.23
CA LEU A 8 -67.24 7.61 -10.60
C LEU A 8 -65.95 8.43 -10.44
N ALA A 9 -65.45 8.56 -9.22
CA ALA A 9 -64.17 9.22 -8.92
C ALA A 9 -63.01 8.20 -9.07
N VAL A 10 -62.02 8.54 -9.89
CA VAL A 10 -60.78 7.77 -10.04
C VAL A 10 -59.75 8.30 -9.05
N ILE A 11 -59.31 7.45 -8.11
CA ILE A 11 -58.19 7.74 -7.21
C ILE A 11 -56.92 7.18 -7.85
N THR A 12 -56.04 8.06 -8.32
CA THR A 12 -54.73 7.69 -8.86
C THR A 12 -53.73 7.52 -7.72
N ALA A 13 -53.35 6.29 -7.39
CA ALA A 13 -52.26 6.02 -6.45
C ALA A 13 -50.90 6.22 -7.16
N THR A 14 -50.18 7.28 -6.81
CA THR A 14 -48.79 7.49 -7.25
C THR A 14 -47.86 6.58 -6.46
N CYS A 15 -47.39 5.52 -7.11
CA CYS A 15 -46.34 4.66 -6.58
C CYS A 15 -45.00 5.42 -6.65
N GLY A 16 -44.55 5.96 -5.51
CA GLY A 16 -43.23 6.60 -5.40
C GLY A 16 -42.13 5.56 -5.45
N VAL A 17 -41.40 5.49 -6.57
CA VAL A 17 -40.19 4.68 -6.67
C VAL A 17 -39.09 5.38 -5.89
N LEU A 18 -38.74 4.84 -4.73
CA LEU A 18 -37.51 5.18 -4.01
C LEU A 18 -36.33 4.70 -4.84
N SER A 19 -35.75 5.60 -5.63
CA SER A 19 -34.47 5.37 -6.31
C SER A 19 -33.36 5.32 -5.25
N GLY A 20 -33.09 4.13 -4.72
CA GLY A 20 -31.87 3.89 -3.95
C GLY A 20 -30.65 4.15 -4.84
N GLN A 21 -29.72 4.98 -4.38
CA GLN A 21 -28.43 5.13 -5.05
C GLN A 21 -27.68 3.81 -4.94
N ILE A 22 -27.67 3.04 -6.03
CA ILE A 22 -26.78 1.88 -6.16
C ILE A 22 -25.36 2.45 -6.30
N HIS A 23 -24.59 2.43 -5.22
CA HIS A 23 -23.16 2.74 -5.28
C HIS A 23 -22.46 1.58 -6.02
N ALA A 24 -22.00 1.84 -7.24
CA ALA A 24 -21.16 0.90 -7.96
C ALA A 24 -19.87 0.66 -7.17
N VAL A 25 -19.53 -0.60 -6.92
CA VAL A 25 -18.27 -0.98 -6.28
C VAL A 25 -17.13 -0.48 -7.15
N GLU A 26 -16.22 0.30 -6.55
CA GLU A 26 -15.06 0.81 -7.26
C GLU A 26 -14.15 -0.34 -7.73
N ASP A 27 -13.56 -0.16 -8.89
CA ASP A 27 -12.58 -1.09 -9.42
C ASP A 27 -11.17 -0.76 -8.96
N VAL A 28 -10.40 -1.81 -8.69
CA VAL A 28 -8.97 -1.71 -8.41
C VAL A 28 -8.27 -1.02 -9.58
N THR A 29 -7.47 0.00 -9.31
CA THR A 29 -6.80 0.82 -10.34
C THR A 29 -5.38 0.33 -10.64
N SER A 30 -4.78 -0.47 -9.75
CA SER A 30 -3.46 -1.08 -9.93
C SER A 30 -3.31 -2.37 -9.12
N ARG A 31 -2.44 -3.25 -9.60
CA ARG A 31 -1.99 -4.44 -8.87
C ARG A 31 -0.50 -4.32 -8.57
N GLU A 32 -0.10 -4.59 -7.34
CA GLU A 32 1.30 -4.56 -6.92
C GLU A 32 1.69 -5.86 -6.21
N PHE A 33 2.78 -6.47 -6.64
CA PHE A 33 3.31 -7.73 -6.13
C PHE A 33 4.57 -7.45 -5.32
N LYS A 34 4.69 -8.01 -4.12
CA LYS A 34 5.73 -7.64 -3.14
C LYS A 34 6.38 -8.86 -2.51
N VAL A 35 7.72 -8.84 -2.47
CA VAL A 35 8.52 -9.84 -1.77
C VAL A 35 9.53 -9.12 -0.86
N MET A 36 9.61 -9.56 0.39
CA MET A 36 10.71 -9.12 1.27
C MET A 36 12.00 -9.82 0.90
N LEU A 37 13.05 -9.02 0.80
CA LEU A 37 14.40 -9.50 0.61
C LEU A 37 15.15 -9.45 1.94
N ASP A 38 16.19 -10.28 2.05
CA ASP A 38 17.12 -10.25 3.16
C ASP A 38 17.92 -8.94 3.13
N PRO A 39 17.70 -8.00 4.08
CA PRO A 39 18.41 -6.74 4.10
C PRO A 39 19.92 -6.92 4.30
N ALA A 40 20.39 -8.02 4.89
CA ALA A 40 21.83 -8.26 5.08
C ALA A 40 22.56 -8.37 3.74
N ARG A 41 21.90 -8.81 2.66
CA ARG A 41 22.45 -8.88 1.30
C ARG A 41 22.78 -7.52 0.69
N PHE A 42 22.19 -6.45 1.23
CA PHE A 42 22.38 -5.08 0.75
C PHE A 42 23.30 -4.26 1.67
N SER A 43 23.98 -4.92 2.60
CA SER A 43 24.96 -4.31 3.50
C SER A 43 26.38 -4.47 2.95
N PRO A 44 27.27 -3.45 3.08
CA PRO A 44 28.65 -3.56 2.59
C PRO A 44 29.45 -4.72 3.20
N GLN A 45 29.06 -5.20 4.39
CA GLN A 45 29.69 -6.32 5.09
C GLN A 45 28.86 -7.62 5.04
N GLY A 46 27.82 -7.68 4.22
CA GLY A 46 26.90 -8.82 4.13
C GLY A 46 27.44 -10.00 3.30
N PRO A 47 26.77 -11.17 3.34
CA PRO A 47 27.15 -12.32 2.52
C PRO A 47 26.95 -12.02 1.02
N GLY A 48 28.01 -12.17 0.21
CA GLY A 48 28.02 -11.75 -1.20
C GLY A 48 28.29 -10.24 -1.39
N SER A 49 28.91 -9.59 -0.38
CA SER A 49 29.11 -8.15 -0.26
C SER A 49 29.46 -7.45 -1.58
N CYS A 50 28.54 -6.62 -2.06
CA CYS A 50 28.85 -5.59 -3.02
C CYS A 50 29.32 -4.34 -2.25
N ALA A 51 30.34 -3.66 -2.76
CA ALA A 51 30.93 -2.51 -2.08
C ALA A 51 29.93 -1.38 -1.78
N GLN A 52 28.84 -1.32 -2.56
CA GLN A 52 27.75 -0.35 -2.41
C GLN A 52 26.40 -1.03 -2.59
N ALA A 53 25.36 -0.52 -1.91
CA ALA A 53 24.00 -1.06 -2.01
C ALA A 53 23.47 -1.10 -3.45
N ILE A 54 23.82 -0.12 -4.28
CA ILE A 54 23.44 -0.08 -5.70
C ILE A 54 23.93 -1.32 -6.46
N SER A 55 25.17 -1.74 -6.23
CA SER A 55 25.73 -2.92 -6.92
C SER A 55 24.98 -4.20 -6.55
N CYS A 56 24.49 -4.32 -5.30
CA CYS A 56 23.67 -5.45 -4.89
C CYS A 56 22.26 -5.40 -5.48
N VAL A 57 21.70 -4.21 -5.66
CA VAL A 57 20.43 -4.03 -6.36
C VAL A 57 20.56 -4.40 -7.84
N GLU A 58 21.64 -3.99 -8.49
CA GLU A 58 21.94 -4.34 -9.88
C GLU A 58 22.16 -5.85 -10.04
N GLN A 59 22.89 -6.48 -9.12
CA GLN A 59 23.09 -7.93 -9.11
C GLN A 59 21.77 -8.68 -8.93
N TYR A 60 20.96 -8.29 -7.93
CA TYR A 60 19.63 -8.86 -7.73
C TYR A 60 18.77 -8.76 -8.99
N TRP A 61 18.74 -7.57 -9.62
CA TRP A 61 17.98 -7.37 -10.85
C TRP A 61 18.49 -8.24 -12.00
N ALA A 62 19.81 -8.35 -12.19
CA ALA A 62 20.39 -9.15 -13.25
C ALA A 62 20.00 -10.63 -13.12
N GLU A 63 20.07 -11.18 -11.91
CA GLU A 63 19.67 -12.57 -11.63
C GLU A 63 18.16 -12.78 -11.83
N LEU A 64 17.31 -11.85 -11.34
CA LEU A 64 15.87 -11.94 -11.53
C LEU A 64 15.47 -11.79 -13.01
N ALA A 65 16.08 -10.85 -13.72
CA ALA A 65 15.83 -10.64 -15.15
C ALA A 65 16.17 -11.89 -15.96
N ALA A 66 17.30 -12.54 -15.66
CA ALA A 66 17.67 -13.81 -16.29
C ALA A 66 16.62 -14.91 -16.00
N ALA A 67 16.13 -15.01 -14.76
CA ALA A 67 15.09 -15.97 -14.39
C ALA A 67 13.75 -15.70 -15.11
N ILE A 68 13.37 -14.44 -15.30
CA ILE A 68 12.16 -14.03 -16.04
C ILE A 68 12.27 -14.31 -17.53
N GLN A 69 13.45 -14.11 -18.12
CA GLN A 69 13.69 -14.35 -19.54
C GLN A 69 13.82 -15.85 -19.87
N ALA A 70 14.21 -16.68 -18.91
CA ALA A 70 14.29 -18.12 -19.07
C ALA A 70 12.90 -18.80 -19.14
N PRO A 71 12.78 -19.97 -19.80
CA PRO A 71 11.59 -20.80 -19.69
C PRO A 71 11.31 -21.22 -18.24
N PRO A 72 10.04 -21.35 -17.82
CA PRO A 72 8.80 -21.27 -18.63
C PRO A 72 8.16 -19.87 -18.66
N ILE A 73 8.86 -18.84 -18.17
CA ILE A 73 8.33 -17.46 -18.08
C ILE A 73 8.49 -16.77 -19.43
N SER A 74 9.72 -16.78 -19.97
CA SER A 74 10.04 -16.30 -21.31
C SER A 74 9.46 -14.90 -21.61
N ARG A 75 9.58 -13.99 -20.64
CA ARG A 75 9.13 -12.60 -20.77
C ARG A 75 10.31 -11.67 -20.96
N THR A 76 10.12 -10.64 -21.77
CA THR A 76 11.11 -9.59 -21.99
C THR A 76 11.17 -8.65 -20.79
N THR A 77 12.38 -8.35 -20.34
CA THR A 77 12.62 -7.28 -19.37
C THR A 77 13.26 -6.07 -20.05
N ILE A 78 13.01 -4.88 -19.49
CA ILE A 78 13.50 -3.60 -20.03
C ILE A 78 14.18 -2.84 -18.89
N GLY A 79 15.33 -2.24 -19.20
CA GLY A 79 16.05 -1.39 -18.26
C GLY A 79 16.67 -2.13 -17.08
N ALA A 80 17.00 -1.37 -16.05
CA ALA A 80 17.63 -1.86 -14.82
C ALA A 80 17.21 -1.02 -13.61
N LEU A 81 17.38 -1.59 -12.41
CA LEU A 81 17.16 -0.90 -11.13
C LEU A 81 18.36 0.00 -10.76
N ASN A 82 18.79 0.83 -11.70
CA ASN A 82 20.03 1.61 -11.61
C ASN A 82 19.84 3.12 -11.72
N ARG A 83 18.60 3.61 -11.73
CA ARG A 83 18.35 5.05 -11.61
C ARG A 83 18.87 5.53 -10.27
N LEU A 84 19.37 6.77 -10.22
CA LEU A 84 19.71 7.43 -8.97
C LEU A 84 18.52 7.29 -8.01
N PRO A 85 18.74 6.69 -6.83
CA PRO A 85 17.62 6.31 -6.00
C PRO A 85 16.92 7.56 -5.50
N THR A 86 15.59 7.55 -5.54
CA THR A 86 14.81 8.53 -4.81
C THR A 86 15.06 8.31 -3.33
N GLU A 87 15.54 9.35 -2.65
CA GLU A 87 15.73 9.34 -1.20
C GLU A 87 14.62 10.11 -0.51
N ARG A 88 14.03 9.51 0.52
CA ARG A 88 12.98 10.17 1.32
C ARG A 88 12.98 9.70 2.76
N THR A 89 12.49 10.56 3.64
CA THR A 89 12.20 10.20 5.03
C THR A 89 10.79 9.63 5.11
N VAL A 90 10.60 8.59 5.91
CA VAL A 90 9.30 7.95 6.17
C VAL A 90 9.07 7.87 7.67
N LYS A 91 7.87 8.28 8.11
CA LYS A 91 7.42 8.13 9.50
C LYS A 91 6.02 7.54 9.51
N PHE A 92 5.76 6.62 10.43
CA PHE A 92 4.43 6.11 10.70
C PHE A 92 3.91 6.74 11.98
N TYR A 93 2.61 7.01 12.01
CA TYR A 93 1.96 7.65 13.14
C TYR A 93 0.79 6.79 13.62
N ASP A 94 0.69 6.64 14.94
CA ASP A 94 -0.46 5.97 15.57
C ASP A 94 -0.60 6.43 17.03
N THR A 95 -1.62 5.92 17.72
CA THR A 95 -1.88 6.23 19.13
C THR A 95 -0.98 5.39 20.03
N PRO A 96 -0.19 6.00 20.93
CA PRO A 96 0.64 5.25 21.86
C PRO A 96 -0.17 4.23 22.68
N LYS A 97 0.46 3.08 22.94
CA LYS A 97 -0.06 1.93 23.69
C LYS A 97 -1.25 1.20 23.07
N THR A 98 -1.96 1.80 22.13
CA THR A 98 -3.24 1.27 21.63
C THR A 98 -3.22 1.00 20.13
N CYS A 99 -2.41 1.74 19.37
CA CYS A 99 -2.32 1.66 17.91
C CYS A 99 -3.71 1.59 17.25
N LYS A 100 -4.59 2.52 17.63
CA LYS A 100 -6.00 2.53 17.23
C LYS A 100 -6.16 2.64 15.72
N LEU A 101 -5.28 3.32 14.99
CA LEU A 101 -5.34 3.33 13.52
C LEU A 101 -5.07 1.92 12.99
N GLN A 102 -3.95 1.31 13.37
CA GLN A 102 -3.59 -0.04 12.94
C GLN A 102 -4.65 -1.08 13.32
N ALA A 103 -5.21 -0.98 14.52
CA ALA A 103 -6.27 -1.86 15.01
C ALA A 103 -7.57 -1.74 14.19
N ASN A 104 -7.82 -0.58 13.57
CA ASN A 104 -8.93 -0.34 12.65
C ASN A 104 -8.53 -0.53 11.17
N GLY A 105 -7.41 -1.20 10.88
CA GLY A 105 -6.95 -1.46 9.51
C GLY A 105 -6.42 -0.23 8.77
N LEU A 106 -6.13 0.86 9.49
CA LEU A 106 -5.62 2.12 8.96
C LEU A 106 -4.12 2.25 9.16
N ILE A 107 -3.45 2.86 8.19
CA ILE A 107 -2.02 3.16 8.22
C ILE A 107 -1.88 4.64 7.87
N PHE A 108 -1.44 5.44 8.84
CA PHE A 108 -1.13 6.85 8.62
C PHE A 108 0.38 7.05 8.54
N ARG A 109 0.84 7.59 7.42
CA ARG A 109 2.26 7.70 7.11
C ARG A 109 2.60 9.05 6.51
N GLU A 110 3.71 9.60 6.94
CA GLU A 110 4.34 10.79 6.37
C GLU A 110 5.54 10.39 5.51
N ARG A 111 5.71 11.09 4.38
CA ARG A 111 6.88 11.01 3.51
C ARG A 111 7.42 12.41 3.22
N ILE A 112 8.73 12.58 3.35
CA ILE A 112 9.44 13.83 3.05
C ILE A 112 10.48 13.55 1.98
N GLU A 113 10.35 14.18 0.82
CA GLU A 113 11.22 14.01 -0.35
C GLU A 113 11.60 15.41 -0.87
N GLY A 114 12.86 15.81 -0.68
CA GLY A 114 13.27 17.20 -0.82
C GLY A 114 12.38 18.12 0.02
N ASP A 115 11.84 19.17 -0.60
CA ASP A 115 10.91 20.13 0.04
C ASP A 115 9.45 19.66 0.04
N SER A 116 9.18 18.45 -0.43
CA SER A 116 7.83 17.89 -0.54
C SER A 116 7.50 17.04 0.68
N ARG A 117 6.54 17.52 1.47
CA ARG A 117 6.01 16.81 2.64
C ARG A 117 4.60 16.33 2.36
N ASN A 118 4.41 15.02 2.38
CA ASN A 118 3.12 14.40 2.08
C ASN A 118 2.73 13.43 3.18
N VAL A 119 1.45 13.38 3.49
CA VAL A 119 0.87 12.30 4.28
C VAL A 119 0.03 11.38 3.41
N THR A 120 -0.13 10.15 3.86
CA THR A 120 -1.03 9.18 3.26
C THR A 120 -1.75 8.45 4.36
N LEU A 121 -3.07 8.43 4.31
CA LEU A 121 -3.90 7.48 5.05
C LEU A 121 -4.26 6.34 4.11
N LYS A 122 -4.05 5.10 4.55
CA LYS A 122 -4.38 3.90 3.79
C LYS A 122 -5.20 2.96 4.67
N PHE A 123 -6.35 2.52 4.18
CA PHE A 123 -7.15 1.47 4.78
C PHE A 123 -6.88 0.17 4.03
N ARG A 124 -6.64 -0.92 4.75
CA ARG A 124 -6.21 -2.19 4.17
C ARG A 124 -7.09 -3.33 4.68
N SER A 125 -7.69 -4.09 3.76
CA SER A 125 -8.59 -5.20 4.08
C SER A 125 -8.31 -6.41 3.18
N PRO A 126 -8.49 -7.67 3.65
CA PRO A 126 -8.57 -8.81 2.74
C PRO A 126 -9.85 -8.79 1.89
N ASP A 127 -10.87 -8.04 2.30
CA ASP A 127 -12.13 -7.90 1.58
C ASP A 127 -12.08 -6.67 0.66
N ARG A 128 -12.27 -6.92 -0.64
CA ARG A 128 -12.27 -5.90 -1.69
C ARG A 128 -13.38 -4.87 -1.51
N HIS A 129 -14.60 -5.33 -1.19
CA HIS A 129 -15.77 -4.46 -1.09
C HIS A 129 -15.65 -3.56 0.13
N LEU A 130 -15.26 -4.11 1.28
CA LEU A 130 -15.00 -3.33 2.49
C LEU A 130 -13.94 -2.25 2.23
N ALA A 131 -12.85 -2.60 1.54
CA ALA A 131 -11.82 -1.62 1.17
C ALA A 131 -12.36 -0.55 0.20
N SER A 132 -13.17 -0.92 -0.79
CA SER A 132 -13.72 0.05 -1.76
C SER A 132 -14.70 1.04 -1.13
N TYR A 133 -15.43 0.65 -0.07
CA TYR A 133 -16.37 1.55 0.61
C TYR A 133 -15.71 2.50 1.61
N GLN A 134 -14.41 2.32 1.91
CA GLN A 134 -13.73 3.23 2.84
C GLN A 134 -13.45 4.57 2.15
N GLU A 135 -14.31 5.55 2.39
CA GLU A 135 -14.03 6.92 2.01
C GLU A 135 -13.04 7.57 2.99
N MET A 136 -12.22 8.50 2.49
CA MET A 136 -11.26 9.29 3.28
C MET A 136 -11.29 10.75 2.86
N ILE A 137 -11.41 10.97 1.55
CA ILE A 137 -11.51 12.27 0.89
C ILE A 137 -12.65 12.13 -0.11
N ASP A 138 -13.51 13.13 -0.21
CA ASP A 138 -14.56 13.11 -1.22
C ASP A 138 -14.01 13.36 -2.63
N ASP A 139 -14.74 12.83 -3.61
CA ASP A 139 -14.40 12.90 -5.03
C ASP A 139 -14.21 14.33 -5.56
N LYS A 140 -15.00 15.29 -5.05
CA LYS A 140 -14.94 16.67 -5.51
C LYS A 140 -13.61 17.28 -5.10
N THR A 141 -13.27 17.18 -3.82
CA THR A 141 -11.99 17.63 -3.28
C THR A 141 -10.81 16.92 -3.94
N ALA A 142 -10.89 15.59 -4.12
CA ALA A 142 -9.83 14.83 -4.79
C ALA A 142 -9.58 15.28 -6.24
N LYS A 143 -10.60 15.76 -6.96
CA LYS A 143 -10.48 16.26 -8.34
C LYS A 143 -10.06 17.73 -8.42
N SER A 144 -10.42 18.56 -7.44
CA SER A 144 -10.20 20.02 -7.51
C SER A 144 -8.92 20.51 -6.83
N GLU A 145 -8.41 19.80 -5.82
CA GLU A 145 -7.24 20.24 -5.05
C GLU A 145 -5.92 19.63 -5.56
N LYS A 146 -4.95 20.49 -5.86
CA LYS A 146 -3.59 20.03 -6.21
C LYS A 146 -2.94 19.34 -5.03
N GLY A 147 -2.23 18.24 -5.30
CA GLY A 147 -1.50 17.49 -4.27
C GLY A 147 -2.36 16.47 -3.52
N ILE A 148 -3.60 16.25 -3.96
CA ILE A 148 -4.43 15.12 -3.54
C ILE A 148 -4.34 14.01 -4.58
N ASP A 149 -4.22 12.77 -4.10
CA ASP A 149 -4.21 11.57 -4.94
C ASP A 149 -4.93 10.44 -4.19
N VAL A 150 -5.99 9.90 -4.76
CA VAL A 150 -6.79 8.82 -4.19
C VAL A 150 -6.60 7.56 -5.03
N LYS A 151 -6.30 6.44 -4.38
CA LYS A 151 -6.02 5.17 -5.06
C LYS A 151 -6.73 4.01 -4.41
N PHE A 152 -7.18 3.07 -5.24
CA PHE A 152 -7.66 1.76 -4.83
C PHE A 152 -6.79 0.68 -5.47
N GLU A 153 -6.00 -0.03 -4.66
CA GLU A 153 -4.93 -0.92 -5.13
C GLU A 153 -5.15 -2.34 -4.59
N GLU A 154 -4.78 -3.35 -5.37
CA GLU A 154 -4.62 -4.73 -4.89
C GLU A 154 -3.13 -5.00 -4.67
N ASP A 155 -2.78 -5.36 -3.45
CA ASP A 155 -1.43 -5.73 -3.05
C ASP A 155 -1.36 -7.25 -2.83
N ILE A 156 -0.43 -7.91 -3.50
CA ILE A 156 -0.16 -9.34 -3.36
C ILE A 156 1.23 -9.51 -2.72
N ALA A 157 1.26 -10.04 -1.49
CA ALA A 157 2.49 -10.34 -0.78
C ALA A 157 2.85 -11.83 -0.86
N GLY A 158 4.09 -12.17 -0.48
CA GLY A 158 4.61 -13.54 -0.52
C GLY A 158 3.68 -14.58 0.14
N GLY A 159 3.58 -15.76 -0.46
CA GLY A 159 2.58 -16.77 -0.12
C GLY A 159 1.17 -16.43 -0.61
N TYR A 160 1.05 -15.56 -1.63
CA TYR A 160 -0.21 -15.09 -2.22
C TYR A 160 -1.18 -14.46 -1.22
N VAL A 161 -0.65 -13.68 -0.27
CA VAL A 161 -1.49 -12.94 0.68
C VAL A 161 -2.00 -11.69 -0.01
N VAL A 162 -3.27 -11.72 -0.44
CA VAL A 162 -3.94 -10.61 -1.11
C VAL A 162 -4.56 -9.66 -0.09
N LYS A 163 -4.36 -8.36 -0.31
CA LYS A 163 -5.01 -7.27 0.42
C LYS A 163 -5.41 -6.16 -0.54
N TYR A 164 -6.59 -5.60 -0.34
CA TYR A 164 -7.06 -4.42 -1.03
C TYR A 164 -6.83 -3.21 -0.17
N SER A 165 -6.42 -2.10 -0.79
CA SER A 165 -6.11 -0.88 -0.09
C SER A 165 -6.72 0.34 -0.75
N LYS A 166 -7.52 1.09 -0.01
CA LYS A 166 -7.95 2.43 -0.41
C LYS A 166 -7.10 3.46 0.33
N SER A 167 -6.59 4.45 -0.39
CA SER A 167 -5.71 5.46 0.22
C SER A 167 -5.97 6.86 -0.32
N GLY A 168 -5.78 7.85 0.54
CA GLY A 168 -5.71 9.26 0.19
C GLY A 168 -4.34 9.81 0.54
N LYS A 169 -3.65 10.39 -0.43
CA LYS A 169 -2.42 11.17 -0.23
C LYS A 169 -2.75 12.65 -0.24
N ARG A 170 -2.14 13.42 0.65
CA ARG A 170 -2.20 14.89 0.68
C ARG A 170 -0.83 15.50 0.91
N ARG A 171 -0.53 16.60 0.23
CA ARG A 171 0.59 17.48 0.59
C ARG A 171 0.22 18.29 1.84
N ILE A 172 1.17 18.48 2.76
CA ILE A 172 1.01 19.34 3.94
C ILE A 172 2.14 20.37 4.03
N GLY A 173 1.90 21.47 4.74
CA GLY A 173 2.90 22.51 5.00
C GLY A 173 4.05 22.01 5.86
N SER A 174 5.19 22.68 5.80
CA SER A 174 6.37 22.35 6.62
C SER A 174 6.15 22.56 8.12
N ASP A 175 5.20 23.42 8.49
CA ASP A 175 4.82 23.81 9.84
C ASP A 175 3.72 22.94 10.47
N LYS A 176 2.99 22.15 9.67
CA LYS A 176 1.89 21.31 10.18
C LYS A 176 2.39 20.28 11.19
N ASN A 177 2.09 20.47 12.46
CA ASN A 177 2.38 19.47 13.48
C ASN A 177 1.38 18.30 13.38
N LEU A 178 1.86 17.06 13.45
CA LEU A 178 1.05 15.85 13.44
C LEU A 178 1.16 15.20 14.82
N ASN A 179 0.27 15.58 15.74
CA ASN A 179 0.37 15.17 17.14
C ASN A 179 -0.96 14.76 17.79
N SER A 180 -2.07 14.83 17.03
CA SER A 180 -3.40 14.43 17.48
C SER A 180 -4.17 13.66 16.41
N MET A 181 -5.12 12.83 16.83
CA MET A 181 -6.05 12.18 15.90
C MET A 181 -6.93 13.21 15.16
N LYS A 182 -7.21 14.36 15.80
CA LYS A 182 -7.86 15.48 15.13
C LYS A 182 -7.15 15.89 13.84
N ASP A 183 -5.81 15.86 13.80
CA ASP A 183 -5.06 16.16 12.58
C ASP A 183 -5.40 15.19 11.44
N VAL A 184 -5.60 13.91 11.76
CA VAL A 184 -6.01 12.89 10.79
C VAL A 184 -7.43 13.21 10.29
N PHE A 185 -8.37 13.53 11.18
CA PHE A 185 -9.74 13.87 10.77
C PHE A 185 -9.82 15.14 9.94
N ASP A 186 -9.05 16.17 10.28
CA ASP A 186 -8.98 17.40 9.50
C ASP A 186 -8.44 17.15 8.08
N LEU A 187 -7.48 16.23 7.92
CA LEU A 187 -6.90 15.86 6.64
C LEU A 187 -7.78 14.88 5.84
N TYR A 188 -8.57 14.06 6.52
CA TYR A 188 -9.41 13.00 5.93
C TYR A 188 -10.84 13.06 6.50
N PRO A 189 -11.63 14.09 6.15
CA PRO A 189 -12.93 14.37 6.77
C PRO A 189 -14.02 13.33 6.46
N LYS A 190 -13.78 12.42 5.50
CA LYS A 190 -14.69 11.31 5.18
C LYS A 190 -14.31 9.99 5.83
N LEU A 191 -13.21 9.97 6.59
CA LEU A 191 -12.80 8.78 7.33
C LEU A 191 -13.93 8.33 8.26
N ASN A 192 -14.26 7.04 8.22
CA ASN A 192 -15.13 6.44 9.23
C ASN A 192 -14.38 6.46 10.57
N ALA A 193 -14.82 7.29 11.50
CA ALA A 193 -14.19 7.51 12.79
C ALA A 193 -14.61 6.50 13.88
N THR A 194 -15.40 5.46 13.53
CA THR A 194 -15.82 4.46 14.51
C THR A 194 -14.59 3.83 15.18
N GLY A 195 -14.51 3.91 16.51
CA GLY A 195 -13.38 3.39 17.29
C GLY A 195 -12.17 4.33 17.39
N LEU A 196 -12.25 5.56 16.88
CA LEU A 196 -11.20 6.59 16.95
C LEU A 196 -11.71 7.83 17.71
N ASP A 197 -10.90 8.43 18.58
CA ASP A 197 -11.25 9.66 19.30
C ASP A 197 -10.35 10.81 18.83
N SER A 198 -10.95 11.95 18.47
CA SER A 198 -10.21 13.14 18.01
C SER A 198 -9.20 13.67 19.03
N SER A 199 -9.44 13.42 20.31
CA SER A 199 -8.57 13.83 21.43
C SER A 199 -7.39 12.89 21.67
N ASP A 200 -7.37 11.71 21.02
CA ASP A 200 -6.25 10.78 21.14
C ASP A 200 -4.94 11.45 20.67
N ALA A 201 -3.89 11.29 21.47
CA ALA A 201 -2.55 11.71 21.10
C ALA A 201 -2.03 10.84 19.94
N LEU A 202 -1.41 11.49 18.96
CA LEU A 202 -0.75 10.83 17.84
C LEU A 202 0.76 10.99 18.00
N ARG A 203 1.52 9.90 17.84
CA ARG A 203 2.99 9.90 17.94
C ARG A 203 3.60 9.11 16.79
N VAL A 204 4.86 9.38 16.51
CA VAL A 204 5.64 8.54 15.61
C VAL A 204 5.78 7.16 16.25
N VAL A 205 5.45 6.11 15.51
CA VAL A 205 5.51 4.72 15.97
C VAL A 205 6.95 4.38 16.36
N GLY A 206 7.18 4.10 17.65
CA GLY A 206 8.49 3.75 18.20
C GLY A 206 9.58 4.81 18.00
N ASP A 207 9.21 6.09 17.84
CA ASP A 207 10.12 7.18 17.44
C ASP A 207 10.94 6.86 16.17
N LEU A 208 10.43 5.95 15.34
CA LEU A 208 11.12 5.40 14.19
C LEU A 208 11.08 6.40 13.02
N ILE A 209 12.26 6.93 12.68
CA ILE A 209 12.48 7.74 11.48
C ILE A 209 13.24 6.89 10.47
N ILE A 210 12.57 6.52 9.39
CA ILE A 210 13.15 5.70 8.33
C ILE A 210 13.71 6.59 7.24
N ARG A 211 14.94 6.32 6.80
CA ARG A 211 15.38 6.76 5.47
C ARG A 211 15.10 5.66 4.47
N GLU A 212 14.38 6.00 3.42
CA GLU A 212 14.00 5.11 2.34
C GLU A 212 14.80 5.48 1.09
N LYS A 213 15.48 4.50 0.50
CA LYS A 213 16.03 4.59 -0.87
C LYS A 213 15.18 3.73 -1.78
N VAL A 214 14.75 4.28 -2.90
CA VAL A 214 13.95 3.56 -3.91
C VAL A 214 14.72 3.52 -5.22
N PHE A 215 15.06 2.32 -5.64
CA PHE A 215 15.70 2.03 -6.92
C PHE A 215 14.61 1.65 -7.92
N GLU A 216 14.59 2.31 -9.07
CA GLU A 216 13.58 2.13 -10.11
C GLU A 216 14.26 2.10 -11.49
N GLY A 217 13.47 1.85 -12.54
CA GLY A 217 13.92 1.92 -13.94
C GLY A 217 13.91 0.60 -14.69
N ALA A 218 13.58 -0.49 -13.99
CA ALA A 218 13.35 -1.79 -14.55
C ALA A 218 11.86 -2.04 -14.80
N ALA A 219 11.54 -2.81 -15.85
CA ALA A 219 10.20 -3.28 -16.12
C ALA A 219 10.20 -4.66 -16.78
N VAL A 220 9.05 -5.34 -16.75
CA VAL A 220 8.80 -6.58 -17.49
C VAL A 220 7.56 -6.42 -18.37
N ASP A 221 7.61 -6.93 -19.59
CA ASP A 221 6.43 -7.02 -20.44
C ASP A 221 5.55 -8.18 -19.94
N LEU A 222 4.33 -7.89 -19.49
CA LEU A 222 3.37 -8.90 -19.01
C LEU A 222 2.35 -9.31 -20.08
N GLY A 223 2.44 -8.78 -21.30
CA GLY A 223 1.50 -8.95 -22.40
C GLY A 223 0.76 -7.64 -22.66
N ASP A 224 -0.32 -7.40 -21.93
CA ASP A 224 -1.17 -6.22 -22.14
C ASP A 224 -0.76 -5.01 -21.28
N ALA A 225 0.29 -5.15 -20.46
CA ALA A 225 0.82 -4.08 -19.63
C ALA A 225 2.30 -4.30 -19.32
N MET A 226 2.98 -3.20 -18.98
CA MET A 226 4.30 -3.25 -18.37
C MET A 226 4.15 -3.36 -16.85
N GLY A 227 4.90 -4.29 -16.25
CA GLY A 227 5.12 -4.37 -14.81
C GLY A 227 6.35 -3.56 -14.43
N ASP A 228 6.15 -2.39 -13.82
CA ASP A 228 7.24 -1.51 -13.38
C ASP A 228 7.81 -2.01 -12.06
N PHE A 229 9.12 -2.28 -12.01
CA PHE A 229 9.80 -2.73 -10.81
C PHE A 229 10.34 -1.58 -9.97
N SER A 230 10.30 -1.78 -8.66
CA SER A 230 11.05 -0.99 -7.69
C SER A 230 11.69 -1.88 -6.64
N LEU A 231 12.87 -1.52 -6.16
CA LEU A 231 13.48 -2.12 -4.98
C LEU A 231 13.68 -1.01 -3.94
N THR A 232 13.20 -1.27 -2.73
CA THR A 232 13.26 -0.32 -1.63
C THR A 232 14.16 -0.83 -0.52
N LEU A 233 15.06 0.02 -0.04
CA LEU A 233 15.87 -0.22 1.16
C LEU A 233 15.49 0.80 2.26
N TRP A 234 15.22 0.31 3.47
CA TRP A 234 14.93 1.13 4.64
C TRP A 234 16.10 1.12 5.62
N TYR A 235 16.50 2.29 6.10
CA TYR A 235 17.57 2.49 7.06
C TYR A 235 17.02 3.16 8.33
N GLY A 236 17.54 2.76 9.49
CA GLY A 236 17.07 3.27 10.78
C GLY A 236 17.62 4.65 11.18
N SER A 237 18.70 5.12 10.55
CA SER A 237 19.21 6.49 10.73
C SER A 237 20.08 6.94 9.54
N ALA A 238 20.55 8.20 9.58
CA ALA A 238 21.47 8.83 8.61
C ALA A 238 22.80 8.07 8.43
N ASP A 239 23.26 7.42 9.50
CA ASP A 239 24.63 6.93 9.58
C ASP A 239 24.75 5.41 9.41
N THR A 240 23.63 4.71 9.27
CA THR A 240 23.65 3.26 9.03
C THR A 240 23.81 2.96 7.55
N SER A 241 24.85 2.19 7.20
CA SER A 241 25.04 1.59 5.87
C SER A 241 24.29 0.27 5.69
N THR A 242 23.79 -0.32 6.78
CA THR A 242 23.04 -1.57 6.78
C THR A 242 21.54 -1.30 6.76
N PRO A 243 20.81 -1.74 5.71
CA PRO A 243 19.37 -1.61 5.72
C PRO A 243 18.75 -2.53 6.79
N LYS A 244 17.60 -2.12 7.31
CA LYS A 244 16.80 -2.86 8.29
C LYS A 244 15.67 -3.63 7.64
N ALA A 245 15.24 -3.20 6.46
CA ALA A 245 14.27 -3.89 5.63
C ALA A 245 14.59 -3.67 4.16
N ALA A 246 14.36 -4.69 3.35
CA ALA A 246 14.47 -4.65 1.89
C ALA A 246 13.22 -5.27 1.28
N GLU A 247 12.65 -4.64 0.26
CA GLU A 247 11.47 -5.13 -0.45
C GLU A 247 11.63 -4.85 -1.93
N VAL A 248 11.38 -5.85 -2.76
CA VAL A 248 11.15 -5.65 -4.19
C VAL A 248 9.65 -5.68 -4.48
N SER A 249 9.22 -4.83 -5.39
CA SER A 249 7.88 -4.91 -5.95
C SER A 249 7.89 -4.74 -7.45
N PHE A 250 6.86 -5.25 -8.11
CA PHE A 250 6.43 -4.72 -9.39
C PHE A 250 4.94 -4.41 -9.37
N LYS A 251 4.54 -3.43 -10.18
CA LYS A 251 3.13 -3.05 -10.31
C LYS A 251 2.75 -2.78 -11.75
N TYR A 252 1.46 -2.95 -12.04
CA TYR A 252 0.86 -2.48 -13.28
C TYR A 252 -0.49 -1.84 -13.00
N LYS A 253 -0.86 -0.89 -13.86
CA LYS A 253 -2.18 -0.26 -13.83
C LYS A 253 -3.22 -1.22 -14.40
N ARG A 254 -4.46 -1.11 -13.92
CA ARG A 254 -5.58 -1.83 -14.52
C ARG A 254 -5.74 -1.42 -15.99
N PRO A 255 -5.75 -2.38 -16.94
CA PRO A 255 -6.05 -2.08 -18.33
C PRO A 255 -7.51 -1.65 -18.48
N LYS A 256 -7.79 -0.81 -19.49
CA LYS A 256 -9.14 -0.29 -19.75
C LYS A 256 -10.15 -1.40 -20.04
N ASP A 257 -9.71 -2.43 -20.76
CA ASP A 257 -10.56 -3.54 -21.22
C ASP A 257 -10.63 -4.70 -20.21
N GLY A 258 -10.12 -4.49 -18.99
CA GLY A 258 -10.05 -5.51 -17.94
C GLY A 258 -8.76 -6.32 -17.96
N TYR A 259 -8.73 -7.40 -17.17
CA TYR A 259 -7.54 -8.24 -17.02
C TYR A 259 -7.60 -9.43 -17.98
N SER A 260 -6.61 -9.57 -18.85
CA SER A 260 -6.47 -10.78 -19.67
C SER A 260 -5.82 -11.92 -18.91
N LEU A 261 -6.04 -13.15 -19.40
CA LEU A 261 -5.37 -14.34 -18.89
C LEU A 261 -3.84 -14.23 -19.02
N ALA A 262 -3.35 -13.64 -20.12
CA ALA A 262 -1.92 -13.45 -20.35
C ALA A 262 -1.32 -12.52 -19.30
N LEU A 263 -1.92 -11.35 -19.07
CA LEU A 263 -1.46 -10.39 -18.07
C LEU A 263 -1.41 -11.01 -16.68
N VAL A 264 -2.52 -11.62 -16.24
CA VAL A 264 -2.59 -12.22 -14.90
C VAL A 264 -1.64 -13.40 -14.77
N GLY A 265 -1.63 -14.32 -15.75
CA GLY A 265 -0.75 -15.50 -15.73
C GLY A 265 0.73 -15.14 -15.73
N ASN A 266 1.14 -14.18 -16.58
CA ASN A 266 2.53 -13.71 -16.61
C ASN A 266 2.92 -13.00 -15.32
N SER A 267 2.01 -12.19 -14.74
CA SER A 267 2.25 -11.55 -13.44
C SER A 267 2.54 -12.59 -12.35
N MET A 268 1.76 -13.67 -12.32
CA MET A 268 1.91 -14.73 -11.32
C MET A 268 3.21 -15.51 -11.51
N LYS A 269 3.59 -15.80 -12.77
CA LYS A 269 4.89 -16.42 -13.10
C LYS A 269 6.05 -15.53 -12.68
N THR A 270 6.01 -14.23 -13.00
CA THR A 270 7.01 -13.25 -12.58
C THR A 270 7.10 -13.17 -11.06
N PHE A 271 5.97 -13.14 -10.37
CA PHE A 271 5.95 -13.11 -8.92
C PHE A 271 6.55 -14.38 -8.30
N ALA A 272 6.21 -15.56 -8.83
CA ALA A 272 6.82 -16.82 -8.43
C ALA A 272 8.35 -16.83 -8.64
N ALA A 273 8.84 -16.20 -9.71
CA ALA A 273 10.29 -16.02 -9.91
C ALA A 273 10.91 -15.14 -8.81
N MET A 274 10.25 -14.05 -8.41
CA MET A 274 10.73 -13.22 -7.29
C MET A 274 10.78 -14.02 -5.98
N GLU A 275 9.74 -14.81 -5.68
CA GLU A 275 9.70 -15.66 -4.48
C GLU A 275 10.77 -16.77 -4.53
N GLY A 276 11.10 -17.28 -5.72
CA GLY A 276 12.10 -18.33 -5.94
C GLY A 276 13.55 -17.87 -5.84
N MET A 277 13.82 -16.58 -5.62
CA MET A 277 15.18 -16.04 -5.45
C MET A 277 15.74 -16.38 -4.06
N ASN A 278 15.93 -17.67 -3.75
CA ASN A 278 16.29 -18.19 -2.42
C ASN A 278 17.55 -17.57 -1.79
N GLY A 279 18.49 -17.08 -2.62
CA GLY A 279 19.66 -16.35 -2.14
C GLY A 279 19.36 -14.95 -1.60
N TRP A 280 18.24 -14.36 -2.02
CA TRP A 280 17.86 -12.97 -1.79
C TRP A 280 16.61 -12.81 -0.92
N VAL A 281 15.67 -13.75 -1.00
CA VAL A 281 14.42 -13.70 -0.24
C VAL A 281 14.66 -14.09 1.20
N VAL A 282 13.95 -13.45 2.14
CA VAL A 282 13.98 -13.87 3.55
C VAL A 282 13.47 -15.31 3.64
N ALA A 283 14.32 -16.23 4.09
CA ALA A 283 13.92 -17.63 4.25
C ALA A 283 12.68 -17.75 5.16
N PRO A 284 11.69 -18.58 4.80
CA PRO A 284 10.59 -18.88 5.71
C PRO A 284 11.16 -19.47 7.01
N THR A 285 10.84 -18.89 8.15
CA THR A 285 11.17 -19.48 9.45
C THR A 285 9.93 -20.10 10.06
N ALA A 286 10.08 -21.02 11.02
CA ALA A 286 8.96 -21.61 11.77
C ALA A 286 8.06 -20.56 12.45
N VAL A 287 8.56 -19.33 12.63
CA VAL A 287 7.84 -18.18 13.23
C VAL A 287 7.34 -17.19 12.15
N ASN A 288 7.86 -17.26 10.92
CA ASN A 288 7.56 -16.35 9.82
C ASN A 288 7.25 -17.13 8.55
N THR A 289 6.08 -17.78 8.52
CA THR A 289 5.60 -18.58 7.39
C THR A 289 4.95 -17.76 6.27
N LYS A 290 4.81 -16.44 6.47
CA LYS A 290 4.29 -15.47 5.50
C LYS A 290 5.22 -14.27 5.44
N SER A 291 5.55 -13.77 4.25
CA SER A 291 6.41 -12.60 4.10
C SER A 291 5.74 -11.37 4.77
N LYS A 292 6.23 -10.96 5.95
CA LYS A 292 5.84 -9.67 6.59
C LYS A 292 6.06 -8.53 5.59
N THR A 293 5.19 -7.54 5.54
CA THR A 293 5.41 -6.32 4.74
C THR A 293 6.32 -5.33 5.47
N LYS A 294 6.91 -4.35 4.75
CA LYS A 294 7.66 -3.26 5.40
C LYS A 294 6.82 -2.50 6.44
N THR A 295 5.51 -2.34 6.22
CA THR A 295 4.63 -1.70 7.20
C THR A 295 4.52 -2.53 8.47
N GLU A 296 4.30 -3.84 8.36
CA GLU A 296 4.27 -4.73 9.53
C GLU A 296 5.60 -4.72 10.29
N TRP A 297 6.73 -4.62 9.57
CA TRP A 297 8.05 -4.43 10.20
C TRP A 297 8.11 -3.15 11.04
N ALA A 298 7.67 -1.99 10.51
CA ALA A 298 7.70 -0.72 11.23
C ALA A 298 6.90 -0.75 12.54
N PHE A 299 5.72 -1.37 12.53
CA PHE A 299 4.89 -1.50 13.73
C PHE A 299 5.44 -2.54 14.74
N SER A 300 6.32 -3.43 14.30
CA SER A 300 7.03 -4.37 15.19
C SER A 300 8.37 -3.85 15.70
N PHE A 301 8.82 -2.67 15.25
CA PHE A 301 10.13 -2.12 15.60
C PHE A 301 10.26 -1.83 17.09
N ASP A 302 9.23 -1.22 17.67
CA ASP A 302 9.07 -1.07 19.12
C ASP A 302 7.75 -1.72 19.56
N PRO A 303 7.81 -2.98 20.05
CA PRO A 303 6.62 -3.67 20.53
C PRO A 303 5.92 -2.95 21.69
N ALA A 304 6.64 -2.13 22.47
CA ALA A 304 6.08 -1.37 23.59
C ALA A 304 5.19 -0.21 23.13
N PHE A 305 5.30 0.20 21.85
CA PHE A 305 4.49 1.27 21.29
C PHE A 305 3.02 0.86 21.12
N CYS A 306 2.73 -0.37 20.66
CA CYS A 306 1.35 -0.83 20.44
C CYS A 306 0.76 -1.68 21.58
N SER A 307 1.50 -1.90 22.68
CA SER A 307 1.04 -2.78 23.76
C SER A 307 0.38 -2.02 24.91
N ASN A 308 -0.93 -2.22 25.03
CA ASN A 308 -1.71 -2.20 26.27
C ASN A 308 -2.33 -3.60 26.40
N GLN A 309 -1.56 -4.59 26.82
CA GLN A 309 -2.11 -5.85 27.31
C GLN A 309 -1.68 -6.03 28.76
N ARG A 310 -2.48 -5.50 29.67
CA ARG A 310 -2.68 -6.23 30.93
C ARG A 310 -3.31 -7.56 30.51
N PHE A 311 -2.53 -8.63 30.57
CA PHE A 311 -3.09 -9.96 30.67
C PHE A 311 -4.04 -9.93 31.87
N ILE A 312 -5.34 -9.91 31.63
CA ILE A 312 -6.28 -10.42 32.62
C ILE A 312 -6.09 -11.93 32.53
N GLN A 313 -5.29 -12.47 33.45
CA GLN A 313 -5.39 -13.86 33.82
C GLN A 313 -6.72 -14.00 34.56
N ASP A 314 -7.66 -14.72 33.96
CA ASP A 314 -8.69 -15.50 34.63
C ASP A 314 -8.77 -16.86 33.94
#